data_AF-A0A377TCL7-F1
#
_entry.id   AF-A0A377TCL7-F1
#
_cell.length_a   1.000
_cell.length_b   1.000
_cell.length_c   1.000
_cell.angle_alpha   90.00
_cell.angle_beta   90.00
_cell.angle_gamma   90.00
#
_symmetry.space_group_name_H-M   'P 1'
#
loop_
_entity.id
_entity.type
_entity.pdbx_description
1 polymer ?
#
loop_
_entity_poly.entity_id
_entity_poly.type
_entity_poly.pdbx_seq_one_letter_code
_entity_poly.pdbx_strand_id
1 'polypeptide(L)'
;MVWWISPAVKCARWADAHFALTLTTPEDIGLLTAAIFFHQPTLANQVVYIAGDTVTYRQITEILSEHYGREFVLQVEEIASLRAKTQATPEDVSAAYSLAFARADGVSWDKAQTFNARHGIVVTDVKGWLAQNKPCA
;
A
#
# COMPACT_ATOMS: atom_id res chain seq x y z
N MET A 1 3.99 11.56 -3.26
CA MET A 1 4.65 10.67 -2.29
C MET A 1 5.98 10.25 -2.92
N VAL A 2 7.11 10.81 -2.47
CA VAL A 2 8.41 10.65 -3.14
C VAL A 2 9.09 9.40 -2.59
N TRP A 3 9.27 8.40 -3.46
CA TRP A 3 10.01 7.17 -3.18
C TRP A 3 11.47 7.38 -3.56
N TRP A 4 12.41 7.17 -2.64
CA TRP A 4 13.83 7.15 -2.98
C TRP A 4 14.19 5.78 -3.55
N ILE A 5 14.08 5.66 -4.88
CA ILE A 5 14.56 4.49 -5.63
C ILE A 5 16.02 4.78 -5.96
N SER A 6 16.94 4.22 -5.16
CA SER A 6 18.38 4.29 -5.47
C SER A 6 18.67 3.51 -6.76
N PRO A 7 19.62 3.95 -7.62
CA PRO A 7 19.91 3.32 -8.91
C PRO A 7 20.52 1.91 -8.80
N ALA A 8 20.89 1.45 -7.60
CA ALA A 8 21.20 0.06 -7.32
C ALA A 8 19.97 -0.63 -6.72
N VAL A 9 19.35 -1.52 -7.50
CA VAL A 9 18.19 -2.37 -7.18
C VAL A 9 18.18 -2.80 -5.71
N LYS A 10 17.41 -2.09 -4.87
CA LYS A 10 17.03 -2.50 -3.51
C LYS A 10 15.63 -1.98 -3.26
N CYS A 11 14.64 -2.85 -3.31
CA CYS A 11 13.30 -2.47 -2.88
C CYS A 11 13.25 -2.53 -1.35
N ALA A 12 12.41 -1.66 -0.78
CA ALA A 12 12.37 -1.28 0.62
C ALA A 12 12.43 -2.45 1.63
N ARG A 13 12.92 -2.13 2.83
CA ARG A 13 13.05 -3.04 3.97
C ARG A 13 11.69 -3.26 4.63
N TRP A 14 11.20 -4.48 4.59
CA TRP A 14 9.90 -4.83 5.18
C TRP A 14 10.03 -6.04 6.10
N ALA A 15 9.11 -6.18 7.05
CA ALA A 15 9.23 -7.22 8.07
C ALA A 15 8.95 -8.65 7.59
N ASP A 16 8.00 -8.83 6.67
CA ASP A 16 7.64 -10.15 6.15
C ASP A 16 7.11 -9.99 4.72
N ALA A 17 7.48 -10.92 3.83
CA ALA A 17 7.06 -10.92 2.44
C ALA A 17 5.55 -11.13 2.24
N HIS A 18 4.89 -11.77 3.21
CA HIS A 18 3.48 -12.11 3.20
C HIS A 18 2.59 -11.06 3.87
N PHE A 19 3.16 -10.05 4.51
CA PHE A 19 2.36 -8.92 4.98
C PHE A 19 1.78 -8.18 3.77
N ALA A 20 0.52 -7.81 3.91
CA ALA A 20 -0.27 -7.16 2.86
C ALA A 20 -0.56 -5.70 3.20
N LEU A 21 -0.74 -4.91 2.14
CA LEU A 21 -1.11 -3.52 2.19
C LEU A 21 -2.35 -3.29 1.32
N THR A 22 -3.31 -2.54 1.86
CA THR A 22 -4.36 -1.96 1.04
C THR A 22 -3.89 -0.61 0.49
N LEU A 23 -3.91 -0.47 -0.83
CA LEU A 23 -3.51 0.73 -1.54
C LEU A 23 -4.73 1.32 -2.26
N THR A 24 -4.91 2.63 -2.16
CA THR A 24 -5.98 3.35 -2.86
C THR A 24 -5.44 4.70 -3.32
N THR A 25 -5.74 5.09 -4.55
CA THR A 25 -5.30 6.39 -5.08
C THR A 25 -5.99 7.53 -4.34
N PRO A 26 -5.36 8.71 -4.20
CA PRO A 26 -6.02 9.89 -3.63
C PRO A 26 -7.33 10.25 -4.35
N GLU A 27 -7.35 10.11 -5.67
CA GLU A 27 -8.51 10.36 -6.52
C GLU A 27 -9.67 9.43 -6.17
N ASP A 28 -9.41 8.13 -6.05
CA ASP A 28 -10.41 7.13 -5.68
C ASP A 28 -10.87 7.31 -4.22
N ILE A 29 -10.00 7.74 -3.30
CA ILE A 29 -10.40 8.09 -1.93
C ILE A 29 -11.46 9.20 -1.96
N GLY A 30 -11.24 10.25 -2.75
CA GLY A 30 -12.19 11.35 -2.89
C GLY A 30 -13.54 10.90 -3.48
N LEU A 31 -13.49 10.11 -4.56
CA LEU A 31 -14.68 9.55 -5.20
C LEU A 31 -15.48 8.67 -4.25
N LEU A 32 -14.81 7.75 -3.56
CA LEU A 32 -15.47 6.83 -2.64
C LEU A 32 -16.01 7.52 -1.40
N THR A 33 -15.31 8.54 -0.88
CA THR A 33 -15.82 9.35 0.22
C THR A 33 -17.13 10.04 -0.16
N ALA A 34 -17.20 10.63 -1.36
CA ALA A 34 -18.44 11.22 -1.87
C ALA A 34 -19.54 10.17 -2.07
N ALA A 35 -19.21 9.01 -2.63
CA ALA A 35 -20.16 7.92 -2.82
C ALA A 35 -20.73 7.38 -1.49
N ILE A 36 -19.88 7.24 -0.47
CA ILE A 36 -20.27 6.85 0.88
C ILE A 36 -21.18 7.89 1.51
N PHE A 37 -20.88 9.19 1.35
CA PHE A 37 -21.68 10.28 1.90
C PHE A 37 -23.10 10.31 1.34
N PHE A 38 -23.26 10.05 0.04
CA PHE A 38 -24.57 10.02 -0.63
C PHE A 38 -25.24 8.63 -0.63
N HIS A 39 -24.61 7.60 -0.03
CA HIS A 39 -25.16 6.26 -0.01
C HIS A 39 -26.50 6.20 0.76
N GLN A 40 -27.45 5.41 0.24
CA GLN A 40 -28.72 5.13 0.90
C GLN A 40 -28.92 3.61 1.02
N PRO A 41 -29.26 3.10 2.23
CA PRO A 41 -29.49 3.84 3.48
C PRO A 41 -28.20 4.47 4.04
N THR A 42 -28.33 5.57 4.78
CA THR A 42 -27.17 6.29 5.33
C THR A 42 -26.31 5.39 6.21
N LEU A 43 -24.99 5.39 5.95
CA LEU A 43 -24.01 4.67 6.77
C LEU A 43 -23.61 5.55 7.97
N ALA A 44 -24.19 5.30 9.14
CA ALA A 44 -23.87 6.04 10.37
C ALA A 44 -23.12 5.17 11.40
N ASN A 45 -22.18 5.78 12.13
CA ASN A 45 -21.44 5.17 13.24
C ASN A 45 -20.79 3.80 12.94
N GLN A 46 -20.27 3.64 11.73
CA GLN A 46 -19.60 2.42 11.29
C GLN A 46 -18.27 2.72 10.59
N VAL A 47 -17.33 1.79 10.69
CA VAL A 47 -16.08 1.83 9.93
C VAL A 47 -16.36 1.32 8.52
N VAL A 48 -16.07 2.14 7.52
CA VAL A 48 -16.23 1.78 6.10
C VAL A 48 -14.84 1.57 5.49
N TYR A 49 -14.58 0.36 5.00
CA TYR A 49 -13.35 0.02 4.32
C TYR A 49 -13.47 0.28 2.82
N ILE A 50 -12.41 0.84 2.23
CA ILE A 50 -12.25 1.07 0.80
C ILE A 50 -10.94 0.45 0.32
N ALA A 51 -10.85 0.02 -0.94
CA ALA A 51 -9.62 -0.55 -1.48
C ALA A 51 -9.52 -0.37 -2.98
N GLY A 52 -8.44 0.25 -3.45
CA GLY A 52 -7.99 0.15 -4.84
C GLY A 52 -7.42 -1.23 -5.11
N ASP A 53 -6.49 -1.67 -4.26
CA ASP A 53 -5.88 -2.99 -4.32
C ASP A 53 -5.46 -3.46 -2.92
N THR A 54 -5.36 -4.77 -2.71
CA THR A 54 -4.76 -5.35 -1.49
C THR A 54 -3.70 -6.36 -1.90
N VAL A 55 -2.43 -6.03 -1.66
CA VAL A 55 -1.29 -6.81 -2.18
C VAL A 55 -0.24 -7.04 -1.11
N THR A 56 0.40 -8.20 -1.15
CA THR A 56 1.58 -8.51 -0.33
C THR A 56 2.82 -7.79 -0.81
N TYR A 57 3.81 -7.61 0.05
CA TYR A 57 5.11 -7.07 -0.36
C TYR A 57 5.78 -7.90 -1.46
N ARG A 58 5.63 -9.23 -1.42
CA ARG A 58 6.06 -10.12 -2.51
C ARG A 58 5.36 -9.76 -3.82
N GLN A 59 4.04 -9.68 -3.83
CA GLN A 59 3.28 -9.32 -5.03
C GLN A 59 3.64 -7.93 -5.56
N ILE A 60 3.91 -6.95 -4.68
CA ILE A 60 4.40 -5.64 -5.11
C ILE A 60 5.70 -5.79 -5.91
N THR A 61 6.66 -6.58 -5.44
CA THR A 61 7.91 -6.79 -6.19
C THR A 61 7.70 -7.49 -7.53
N GLU A 62 6.78 -8.45 -7.60
CA GLU A 62 6.40 -9.11 -8.86
C GLU A 62 5.76 -8.13 -9.84
N ILE A 63 4.78 -7.34 -9.38
CA ILE A 63 4.09 -6.32 -10.18
C ILE A 63 5.08 -5.27 -10.72
N LEU A 64 5.98 -4.78 -9.88
CA LEU A 64 7.00 -3.81 -10.29
C LEU A 64 7.97 -4.44 -11.30
N SER A 65 8.38 -5.69 -11.08
CA SER A 65 9.31 -6.37 -11.98
C SER A 65 8.71 -6.59 -13.37
N GLU A 66 7.46 -7.03 -13.41
CA GLU A 66 6.67 -7.19 -14.64
C GLU A 66 6.53 -5.85 -15.37
N HIS A 67 6.15 -4.79 -14.64
CA HIS A 67 5.89 -3.48 -15.25
C HIS A 67 7.13 -2.82 -15.84
N TYR A 68 8.27 -2.89 -15.15
CA TYR A 68 9.51 -2.23 -15.57
C TYR A 68 10.47 -3.13 -16.35
N GLY A 69 10.16 -4.42 -16.51
CA GLY A 69 11.03 -5.37 -17.22
C GLY A 69 12.39 -5.60 -16.58
N ARG A 70 12.49 -5.43 -15.25
CA ARG A 70 13.74 -5.64 -14.47
C ARG A 70 13.42 -6.24 -13.11
N GLU A 71 14.36 -6.97 -12.52
CA GLU A 71 14.15 -7.60 -11.22
C GLU A 71 14.07 -6.56 -10.09
N PHE A 72 13.04 -6.65 -9.25
CA PHE A 72 12.94 -5.98 -7.96
C PHE A 72 13.05 -7.01 -6.85
N VAL A 73 14.04 -6.83 -5.97
CA VAL A 73 14.27 -7.75 -4.84
C VAL A 73 13.67 -7.18 -3.57
N LEU A 74 12.89 -8.01 -2.87
CA LEU A 74 12.39 -7.72 -1.53
C LEU A 74 13.51 -7.94 -0.51
N GLN A 75 13.82 -6.92 0.30
CA GLN A 75 14.70 -7.08 1.45
C GLN A 75 13.88 -7.19 2.73
N VAL A 76 13.97 -8.34 3.39
CA VAL A 76 13.27 -8.58 4.65
C VAL A 76 14.19 -8.20 5.82
N GLU A 77 13.67 -7.44 6.78
CA GLU A 77 14.36 -7.11 8.02
C GLU A 77 13.48 -7.41 9.23
N GLU A 78 14.07 -8.07 10.23
CA GLU A 78 13.39 -8.45 11.47
C GLU A 78 12.75 -7.25 12.18
N ILE A 79 11.52 -7.42 12.67
CA ILE A 79 10.78 -6.38 13.38
C ILE A 79 11.57 -5.86 14.59
N ALA A 80 12.30 -6.74 15.28
CA ALA A 80 13.15 -6.37 16.41
C ALA A 80 14.27 -5.39 15.99
N SER A 81 14.89 -5.61 14.83
CA SER A 81 15.91 -4.73 14.26
C SER A 81 15.33 -3.39 13.83
N LEU A 82 14.15 -3.40 13.18
CA LEU A 82 13.43 -2.17 12.83
C LEU A 82 13.12 -1.34 14.09
N ARG A 83 12.63 -1.98 15.15
CA ARG A 83 12.34 -1.32 16.43
C ARG A 83 13.58 -0.72 17.07
N ALA A 84 14.67 -1.48 17.14
CA ALA A 84 15.94 -1.00 17.69
C ALA A 84 16.46 0.21 16.90
N LYS A 85 16.35 0.18 15.57
CA LYS A 85 16.73 1.31 14.71
C LYS A 85 15.88 2.55 14.99
N THR A 86 14.55 2.43 15.04
CA THR A 86 13.65 3.55 15.36
C THR A 86 13.92 4.13 16.76
N GLN A 87 14.30 3.30 17.74
CA GLN A 87 14.67 3.77 19.08
C GLN A 87 16.03 4.48 19.10
N ALA A 88 16.99 4.04 18.30
CA ALA A 88 18.32 4.63 18.21
C ALA A 88 18.33 5.95 17.45
N THR A 89 17.44 6.13 16.48
CA THR A 89 17.30 7.36 15.67
C THR A 89 15.84 7.84 15.64
N PRO A 90 15.32 8.42 16.74
CA PRO A 90 13.91 8.82 16.85
C PRO A 90 13.45 9.87 15.82
N GLU A 91 14.37 10.69 15.34
CA GLU A 91 14.15 11.70 14.29
C GLU A 91 14.11 11.12 12.86
N ASP A 92 14.55 9.87 12.67
CA ASP A 92 14.49 9.20 11.37
C ASP A 92 13.06 8.75 11.06
N VAL A 93 12.34 9.64 10.36
CA VAL A 93 10.97 9.40 9.88
C VAL A 93 10.90 8.15 8.99
N SER A 94 11.95 7.81 8.24
CA SER A 94 11.96 6.61 7.39
C SER A 94 12.02 5.33 8.21
N ALA A 95 12.82 5.32 9.29
CA ALA A 95 12.85 4.20 10.23
C ALA A 95 11.50 4.04 10.95
N ALA A 96 10.90 5.14 11.42
CA ALA A 96 9.57 5.12 12.03
C ALA A 96 8.49 4.61 11.06
N TYR A 97 8.52 5.08 9.81
CA TYR A 97 7.60 4.66 8.77
C TYR A 97 7.74 3.16 8.46
N SER A 98 8.97 2.68 8.27
CA SER A 98 9.22 1.25 7.99
C SER A 98 8.67 0.36 9.11
N LEU A 99 8.87 0.75 10.37
CA LEU A 99 8.31 0.03 11.52
C LEU A 99 6.78 0.08 11.57
N ALA A 100 6.15 1.20 11.21
CA ALA A 100 4.69 1.34 11.22
C ALA A 100 3.99 0.36 10.26
N PHE A 101 4.65 0.04 9.14
CA PHE A 101 4.16 -0.88 8.11
C PHE A 101 4.68 -2.31 8.26
N ALA A 102 5.61 -2.53 9.20
CA ALA A 102 6.16 -3.85 9.54
C ALA A 102 5.20 -4.67 10.44
N ARG A 103 3.98 -4.90 9.98
CA ARG A 103 2.94 -5.60 10.76
C ARG A 103 1.96 -6.38 9.88
N ALA A 104 1.42 -7.46 10.45
CA ALA A 104 0.46 -8.34 9.79
C ALA A 104 -0.97 -7.77 9.75
N ASP A 105 -1.27 -6.79 10.60
CA ASP A 105 -2.62 -6.31 10.89
C ASP A 105 -2.76 -4.79 10.73
N GLY A 106 -3.99 -4.32 10.52
CA GLY A 106 -4.34 -2.88 10.55
C GLY A 106 -3.92 -2.06 9.33
N VAL A 107 -3.17 -2.64 8.39
CA VAL A 107 -2.71 -1.99 7.15
C VAL A 107 -3.26 -2.64 5.87
N SER A 108 -3.94 -3.77 6.01
CA SER A 108 -4.67 -4.43 4.92
C SER A 108 -5.99 -5.03 5.40
N TRP A 109 -6.89 -5.22 4.44
CA TRP A 109 -8.20 -5.86 4.63
C TRP A 109 -8.63 -6.53 3.33
N ASP A 110 -9.61 -7.44 3.44
CA ASP A 110 -10.18 -8.15 2.31
C ASP A 110 -10.87 -7.18 1.33
N LYS A 111 -10.34 -7.10 0.11
CA LYS A 111 -10.87 -6.23 -0.95
C LYS A 111 -12.31 -6.58 -1.29
N ALA A 112 -12.72 -7.85 -1.23
CA ALA A 112 -14.11 -8.24 -1.52
C ALA A 112 -15.11 -7.70 -0.50
N GLN A 113 -14.64 -7.31 0.69
CA GLN A 113 -15.48 -6.77 1.76
C GLN A 113 -15.57 -5.25 1.77
N THR A 114 -14.84 -4.55 0.90
CA THR A 114 -14.88 -3.09 0.86
C THR A 114 -16.16 -2.56 0.23
N PHE A 115 -16.49 -1.32 0.58
CA PHE A 115 -17.63 -0.60 0.05
C PHE A 115 -17.61 -0.62 -1.49
N ASN A 116 -16.49 -0.21 -2.08
CA ASN A 116 -16.39 -0.10 -3.54
C ASN A 116 -16.57 -1.46 -4.23
N ALA A 117 -16.03 -2.55 -3.68
CA ALA A 117 -16.21 -3.88 -4.27
C ALA A 117 -17.66 -4.36 -4.19
N ARG A 118 -18.31 -4.19 -3.02
CA ARG A 118 -19.71 -4.59 -2.81
C ARG A 118 -20.71 -3.78 -3.64
N HIS A 119 -20.36 -2.54 -3.96
CA HIS A 119 -21.19 -1.63 -4.76
C HIS A 119 -20.79 -1.60 -6.25
N GLY A 120 -19.84 -2.43 -6.69
CA GLY A 120 -19.41 -2.48 -8.10
C GLY A 120 -18.74 -1.19 -8.59
N ILE A 121 -18.18 -0.38 -7.68
CA ILE A 121 -17.45 0.84 -8.03
C ILE A 121 -16.03 0.44 -8.41
N VAL A 122 -15.75 0.54 -9.71
CA VAL A 122 -14.42 0.31 -10.26
C VAL A 122 -13.50 1.45 -9.84
N VAL A 123 -12.34 1.08 -9.32
CA VAL A 123 -11.29 1.98 -8.85
C VAL A 123 -9.94 1.50 -9.38
N THR A 124 -8.92 2.33 -9.23
CA THR A 124 -7.59 2.07 -9.77
C THR A 124 -6.82 1.09 -8.89
N ASP A 125 -6.41 -0.04 -9.46
CA ASP A 125 -5.47 -0.98 -8.82
C ASP A 125 -4.01 -0.58 -9.06
N VAL A 126 -3.06 -1.31 -8.46
CA VAL A 126 -1.63 -0.97 -8.55
C VAL A 126 -1.14 -1.01 -10.00
N LYS A 127 -1.54 -2.02 -10.77
CA LYS A 127 -1.12 -2.17 -12.18
C LYS A 127 -1.67 -1.03 -13.04
N GLY A 128 -2.94 -0.68 -12.86
CA GLY A 128 -3.61 0.42 -13.53
C GLY A 128 -2.95 1.76 -13.21
N TRP A 129 -2.59 2.00 -11.95
CA TRP A 129 -1.89 3.22 -11.56
C TRP A 129 -0.51 3.33 -12.21
N LEU A 130 0.27 2.24 -12.19
CA LEU A 130 1.61 2.19 -12.81
C LEU A 130 1.55 2.44 -14.32
N ALA A 131 0.55 1.88 -15.02
CA ALA A 131 0.36 2.10 -16.45
C ALA A 131 0.14 3.58 -16.81
N GLN A 132 -0.50 4.34 -15.92
CA GLN A 132 -0.80 5.77 -16.09
C GLN A 132 0.35 6.68 -15.66
N ASN A 133 1.24 6.21 -14.78
CA ASN A 133 2.27 7.02 -14.12
C ASN A 133 3.69 6.51 -14.40
N LYS A 134 4.02 6.29 -15.68
CA LYS A 134 5.41 5.98 -16.06
C LYS A 134 6.31 7.18 -15.72
N PRO A 135 7.44 6.99 -15.00
CA PRO A 135 8.44 8.04 -14.90
C PRO A 135 8.87 8.44 -16.31
N CYS A 136 8.90 9.75 -16.60
CA CYS A 136 9.55 10.23 -17.83
C CYS A 136 10.96 9.62 -17.90
N ALA A 137 11.26 9.00 -19.05
CA ALA A 137 12.59 8.48 -19.36
C ALA A 137 13.61 9.61 -19.45
#